data_AF-A0AAV5RLQ8-F1
#
_entry.id   AF-A0AAV5RLQ8-F1
#
_cell.length_a   1.000
_cell.length_b   1.000
_cell.length_c   1.000
_cell.angle_alpha   90.00
_cell.angle_beta   90.00
_cell.angle_gamma   90.00
#
_symmetry.space_group_name_H-M   'P 1'
#
loop_
_entity.id
_entity.type
_entity.pdbx_description
1 polymer ?
#
loop_
_entity_poly.entity_id
_entity_poly.type
_entity_poly.pdbx_seq_one_letter_code
_entity_poly.pdbx_strand_id
1 'polypeptide(L)'
;MFLNSKRIIEEGDLVLIWISRTVIRPVYLKKDEALQTKFGHFLHNDMIGRPFGSQISATQGRGFVHVLAPTPELWALSLPHRTQIVYSPDSSYIIHRLQIRPDSKVVEAGTGSGALTHALARAVGTDGTIFTYEYHEDRHMQAVKEFKDHELSDIITCTHRNVCEDGFQIEKPTLATAVFLDLPAPWTAIPKLFEGEILNRKEAVHICCFSPCIEQVSKTVKVLEEHGFQSIEMVENQAKRWEGHESMVRSVDEALDVLRDVRKRRNMGIERRKRKRLVSEVEAEQSEEDKKLLRGDYDNPVVYNPWGKGERVKEGDDGYKWAPVSTIEPEIKNHTSYLTFALLPPLQD
;
A
#
# COMPACT_ATOMS: atom_id res chain seq x y z
N MET A 1 10.80 -6.92 -19.33
CA MET A 1 11.13 -6.39 -17.98
C MET A 1 10.33 -6.99 -16.83
N PHE A 2 8.98 -6.93 -16.84
CA PHE A 2 8.13 -7.42 -15.74
C PHE A 2 8.01 -8.95 -15.62
N LEU A 3 8.35 -9.68 -16.69
CA LEU A 3 8.29 -11.15 -16.75
C LEU A 3 9.64 -11.82 -16.47
N ASN A 4 10.73 -11.06 -16.42
CA ASN A 4 12.09 -11.59 -16.31
C ASN A 4 12.78 -11.08 -15.04
N SER A 5 13.58 -11.93 -14.40
CA SER A 5 14.41 -11.52 -13.26
C SER A 5 15.78 -11.04 -13.74
N LYS A 6 15.92 -9.73 -13.94
CA LYS A 6 17.22 -9.10 -14.21
C LYS A 6 17.95 -8.91 -12.87
N ARG A 7 19.24 -9.27 -12.81
CA ARG A 7 20.05 -9.17 -11.59
C ARG A 7 20.76 -7.83 -11.44
N ILE A 8 21.37 -7.34 -12.52
CA ILE A 8 22.19 -6.12 -12.54
C ILE A 8 21.41 -5.01 -13.24
N ILE A 9 21.47 -3.82 -12.67
CA ILE A 9 20.85 -2.60 -13.17
C ILE A 9 21.71 -2.06 -14.32
N GLU A 10 21.08 -1.73 -15.44
CA GLU A 10 21.74 -1.12 -16.61
C GLU A 10 21.14 0.25 -16.93
N GLU A 11 21.83 1.00 -17.77
CA GLU A 11 21.28 2.23 -18.33
C GLU A 11 20.07 1.93 -19.22
N GLY A 12 19.04 2.77 -19.14
CA GLY A 12 17.76 2.59 -19.83
C GLY A 12 16.74 1.74 -19.07
N ASP A 13 17.15 1.00 -18.02
CA ASP A 13 16.22 0.22 -17.22
C ASP A 13 15.22 1.13 -16.50
N LEU A 14 13.94 0.75 -16.54
CA LEU A 14 12.95 1.22 -15.59
C LEU A 14 13.17 0.50 -14.26
N VAL A 15 13.26 1.31 -13.20
CA VAL A 15 13.43 0.84 -11.82
C VAL A 15 12.37 1.46 -10.92
N LEU A 16 12.02 0.76 -9.85
CA LEU A 16 11.12 1.27 -8.82
C LEU A 16 11.95 1.71 -7.61
N ILE A 17 12.03 3.02 -7.43
CA ILE A 17 12.76 3.62 -6.32
C ILE A 17 11.87 3.64 -5.08
N TRP A 18 12.19 2.78 -4.13
CA TRP A 18 11.53 2.73 -2.83
C TRP A 18 12.13 3.80 -1.90
N ILE A 19 11.36 4.86 -1.64
CA ILE A 19 11.76 5.98 -0.78
C ILE A 19 11.18 5.76 0.63
N SER A 20 9.93 5.35 0.72
CA SER A 20 9.25 4.96 1.96
C SER A 20 8.16 3.94 1.68
N ARG A 21 7.53 3.39 2.72
CA ARG A 21 6.39 2.46 2.58
C ARG A 21 5.22 3.01 1.76
N THR A 22 5.09 4.33 1.68
CA THR A 22 4.01 5.04 0.99
C THR A 22 4.46 5.75 -0.28
N VAL A 23 5.77 5.77 -0.57
CA VAL A 23 6.32 6.51 -1.71
C VAL A 23 7.28 5.61 -2.46
N ILE A 24 6.79 5.11 -3.59
CA ILE A 24 7.54 4.37 -4.60
C ILE A 24 7.47 5.19 -5.88
N ARG A 25 8.60 5.40 -6.55
CA ARG A 25 8.65 6.17 -7.80
C ARG A 25 9.22 5.34 -8.94
N PRO A 26 8.53 5.24 -10.09
CA PRO A 26 9.11 4.67 -11.29
C PRO A 26 10.08 5.67 -11.92
N VAL A 27 11.27 5.20 -12.28
CA VAL A 27 12.33 6.02 -12.89
C VAL A 27 13.02 5.21 -13.98
N TYR A 28 13.17 5.78 -15.18
CA TYR A 28 14.08 5.25 -16.19
C TYR A 28 15.48 5.78 -15.90
N LEU A 29 16.44 4.87 -15.71
CA LEU A 29 17.81 5.26 -15.40
C LEU A 29 18.53 5.73 -16.65
N LYS A 30 19.22 6.86 -16.51
CA LYS A 30 20.02 7.47 -17.56
C LYS A 30 21.28 8.06 -16.95
N LYS A 31 22.42 7.86 -17.61
CA LYS A 31 23.70 8.40 -17.10
C LYS A 31 23.63 9.91 -16.94
N ASP A 32 24.36 10.38 -15.94
CA ASP A 32 24.51 11.81 -15.60
C ASP A 32 23.21 12.53 -15.19
N GLU A 33 22.12 11.78 -15.01
CA GLU A 33 20.90 12.28 -14.39
C GLU A 33 20.83 11.91 -12.90
N ALA A 34 19.94 12.59 -12.17
CA ALA A 34 19.80 12.43 -10.74
C ALA A 34 18.33 12.46 -10.31
N LEU A 35 17.97 11.57 -9.39
CA LEU A 35 16.68 11.60 -8.71
C LEU A 35 16.72 12.59 -7.55
N GLN A 36 15.77 13.53 -7.56
CA GLN A 36 15.56 14.48 -6.46
C GLN A 36 14.46 13.98 -5.51
N THR A 37 14.77 13.98 -4.22
CA THR A 37 13.83 13.66 -3.14
C THR A 37 13.93 14.67 -2.01
N LYS A 38 12.99 14.65 -1.07
CA LYS A 38 13.07 15.47 0.17
C LYS A 38 14.26 15.12 1.07
N PHE A 39 14.91 13.97 0.84
CA PHE A 39 16.06 13.51 1.63
C PHE A 39 17.40 13.80 0.93
N GLY A 40 17.39 14.24 -0.33
CA GLY A 40 18.60 14.55 -1.08
C GLY A 40 18.51 14.10 -2.53
N HIS A 41 19.65 14.26 -3.23
CA HIS A 41 19.83 13.82 -4.59
C HIS A 41 20.56 12.47 -4.65
N PHE A 42 20.15 11.64 -5.60
CA PHE A 42 20.71 10.32 -5.86
C PHE A 42 21.11 10.24 -7.33
N LEU A 43 22.41 10.12 -7.61
CA LEU A 43 22.91 10.05 -8.98
C LEU A 43 22.58 8.69 -9.58
N HIS A 44 22.08 8.64 -10.81
CA HIS A 44 21.80 7.38 -11.50
C HIS A 44 23.08 6.56 -11.73
N ASN A 45 24.22 7.25 -11.90
CA ASN A 45 25.54 6.64 -12.02
C ASN A 45 25.89 5.76 -10.81
N ASP A 46 25.37 6.08 -9.61
CA ASP A 46 25.59 5.28 -8.40
C ASP A 46 24.70 4.02 -8.34
N MET A 47 23.67 3.96 -9.19
CA MET A 47 22.69 2.86 -9.27
C MET A 47 23.06 1.87 -10.38
N ILE A 48 23.48 2.37 -11.55
CA ILE A 48 23.85 1.57 -12.71
C ILE A 48 25.04 0.66 -12.38
N GLY A 49 24.98 -0.59 -12.81
CA GLY A 49 25.98 -1.64 -12.54
C GLY A 49 25.84 -2.31 -11.18
N ARG A 50 24.96 -1.82 -10.29
CA ARG A 50 24.66 -2.48 -9.02
C ARG A 50 23.58 -3.54 -9.19
N PRO A 51 23.47 -4.52 -8.27
CA PRO A 51 22.35 -5.44 -8.28
C PRO A 51 21.05 -4.75 -7.87
N PHE A 52 19.92 -5.20 -8.42
CA PHE A 52 18.60 -4.83 -7.91
C PHE A 52 18.47 -5.20 -6.43
N GLY A 53 17.75 -4.37 -5.67
CA GLY A 53 17.67 -4.44 -4.21
C GLY A 53 18.73 -3.60 -3.50
N SER A 54 19.70 -3.02 -4.21
CA SER A 54 20.76 -2.20 -3.60
C SER A 54 20.19 -0.97 -2.89
N GLN A 55 20.74 -0.71 -1.70
CA GLN A 55 20.55 0.53 -0.96
C GLN A 55 21.54 1.59 -1.49
N ILE A 56 21.03 2.77 -1.82
CA ILE A 56 21.79 3.89 -2.36
C ILE A 56 21.68 5.05 -1.37
N SER A 57 22.82 5.55 -0.91
CA SER A 57 22.89 6.70 0.00
C SER A 57 22.77 8.01 -0.77
N ALA A 58 22.18 9.03 -0.15
CA ALA A 58 22.16 10.37 -0.73
C ALA A 58 23.57 10.98 -0.73
N THR A 59 23.91 11.75 -1.75
CA THR A 59 25.24 12.38 -1.88
C THR A 59 25.58 13.32 -0.70
N GLN A 60 24.57 13.92 -0.06
CA GLN A 60 24.73 14.79 1.12
C GLN A 60 24.65 14.02 2.46
N GLY A 61 24.71 12.68 2.44
CA GLY A 61 24.83 11.83 3.62
C GLY A 61 23.58 11.72 4.49
N ARG A 62 22.45 12.31 4.09
CA ARG A 62 21.17 12.23 4.84
C ARG A 62 20.19 11.32 4.10
N GLY A 63 20.03 10.08 4.56
CA GLY A 63 19.02 9.14 4.05
C GLY A 63 19.49 8.25 2.91
N PHE A 64 18.58 7.36 2.49
CA PHE A 64 18.83 6.33 1.50
C PHE A 64 17.54 6.00 0.73
N VAL A 65 17.71 5.36 -0.43
CA VAL A 65 16.63 4.72 -1.19
C VAL A 65 17.02 3.29 -1.53
N HIS A 66 16.05 2.44 -1.85
CA HIS A 66 16.31 1.13 -2.45
C HIS A 66 15.88 1.12 -3.92
N VAL A 67 16.71 0.54 -4.78
CA VAL A 67 16.41 0.41 -6.22
C VAL A 67 15.88 -0.99 -6.47
N LEU A 68 14.57 -1.11 -6.71
CA LEU A 68 13.89 -2.39 -6.85
C LEU A 68 13.58 -2.69 -8.32
N ALA A 69 13.58 -3.98 -8.67
CA ALA A 69 13.10 -4.43 -9.96
C ALA A 69 11.58 -4.17 -10.06
N PRO A 70 11.06 -3.79 -11.23
CA PRO A 70 9.63 -3.62 -11.40
C PRO A 70 8.88 -4.94 -11.17
N THR A 71 7.87 -4.90 -10.32
CA THR A 71 6.88 -5.98 -10.19
C THR A 71 5.48 -5.37 -10.27
N PRO A 72 4.46 -6.12 -10.71
CA PRO A 72 3.07 -5.66 -10.72
C PRO A 72 2.59 -5.07 -9.39
N GLU A 73 2.98 -5.64 -8.24
CA GLU A 73 2.59 -5.14 -6.91
C GLU A 73 3.19 -3.76 -6.64
N LEU A 74 4.50 -3.62 -6.86
CA LEU A 74 5.20 -2.35 -6.63
C LEU A 74 4.77 -1.31 -7.67
N TRP A 75 4.49 -1.72 -8.90
CA TRP A 75 3.95 -0.88 -9.96
C TRP A 75 2.60 -0.30 -9.56
N ALA A 76 1.67 -1.15 -9.13
CA ALA A 76 0.34 -0.73 -8.68
C ALA A 76 0.39 0.28 -7.52
N LEU A 77 1.37 0.14 -6.61
CA LEU A 77 1.60 1.10 -5.52
C LEU A 77 2.28 2.40 -5.96
N SER A 78 2.95 2.40 -7.12
CA SER A 78 3.69 3.55 -7.66
C SER A 78 2.87 4.40 -8.64
N LEU A 79 1.76 3.87 -9.15
CA LEU A 79 0.89 4.55 -10.09
C LEU A 79 0.30 5.82 -9.49
N PRO A 80 0.17 6.90 -10.28
CA PRO A 80 -0.54 8.09 -9.84
C PRO A 80 -2.03 7.73 -9.66
N HIS A 81 -2.59 7.95 -8.48
CA HIS A 81 -3.99 7.65 -8.14
C HIS A 81 -5.00 8.59 -8.82
N ARG A 82 -4.99 8.67 -10.16
CA ARG A 82 -5.95 9.46 -10.95
C ARG A 82 -7.25 8.71 -11.20
N THR A 83 -7.20 7.38 -11.22
CA THR A 83 -8.37 6.49 -11.32
C THR A 83 -8.38 5.53 -10.14
N GLN A 84 -9.56 4.96 -9.86
CA GLN A 84 -9.62 3.75 -9.05
C GLN A 84 -8.81 2.66 -9.75
N ILE A 85 -8.08 1.86 -8.97
CA ILE A 85 -7.31 0.70 -9.46
C ILE A 85 -7.67 -0.53 -8.63
N VAL A 86 -7.47 -1.70 -9.23
CA VAL A 86 -7.58 -2.98 -8.52
C VAL A 86 -6.28 -3.26 -7.79
N TYR A 87 -6.31 -3.27 -6.45
CA TYR A 87 -5.13 -3.48 -5.61
C TYR A 87 -4.78 -4.97 -5.49
N SER A 88 -3.61 -5.27 -4.92
CA SER A 88 -3.11 -6.65 -4.76
C SER A 88 -4.08 -7.62 -4.06
N PRO A 89 -4.82 -7.26 -3.00
CA PRO A 89 -5.79 -8.17 -2.40
C PRO A 89 -6.86 -8.64 -3.38
N ASP A 90 -7.51 -7.71 -4.08
CA ASP A 90 -8.56 -8.05 -5.05
C ASP A 90 -7.96 -8.75 -6.27
N SER A 91 -6.91 -8.19 -6.88
CA SER A 91 -6.30 -8.75 -8.10
C SER A 91 -5.76 -10.16 -7.89
N SER A 92 -5.08 -10.44 -6.77
CA SER A 92 -4.60 -11.80 -6.47
C SER A 92 -5.74 -12.79 -6.28
N TYR A 93 -6.81 -12.39 -5.61
CA TYR A 93 -8.00 -13.21 -5.42
C TYR A 93 -8.72 -13.45 -6.75
N ILE A 94 -8.88 -12.43 -7.58
CA ILE A 94 -9.46 -12.50 -8.93
C ILE A 94 -8.65 -13.46 -9.80
N ILE A 95 -7.33 -13.26 -9.91
CA ILE A 95 -6.44 -14.11 -10.72
C ILE A 95 -6.55 -15.57 -10.30
N HIS A 96 -6.51 -15.83 -8.99
CA HIS A 96 -6.64 -17.18 -8.46
C HIS A 96 -8.02 -17.79 -8.74
N ARG A 97 -9.10 -17.04 -8.46
CA ARG A 97 -10.48 -17.55 -8.57
C ARG A 97 -10.96 -17.70 -10.03
N LEU A 98 -10.41 -16.91 -10.95
CA LEU A 98 -10.59 -17.07 -12.40
C LEU A 98 -9.67 -18.15 -13.01
N GLN A 99 -8.83 -18.79 -12.21
CA GLN A 99 -7.89 -19.84 -12.64
C GLN A 99 -6.92 -19.39 -13.73
N ILE A 100 -6.53 -18.11 -13.71
CA ILE A 100 -5.62 -17.53 -14.71
C ILE A 100 -4.22 -18.10 -14.48
N ARG A 101 -3.68 -18.69 -15.54
CA ARG A 101 -2.41 -19.43 -15.55
C ARG A 101 -1.69 -19.25 -16.90
N PRO A 102 -0.44 -19.73 -17.04
CA PRO A 102 0.21 -19.75 -18.34
C PRO A 102 -0.64 -20.49 -19.36
N ASP A 103 -0.83 -19.93 -20.56
CA ASP A 103 -1.78 -20.29 -21.64
C ASP A 103 -3.14 -19.58 -21.64
N SER A 104 -3.50 -18.92 -20.54
CA SER A 104 -4.83 -18.33 -20.42
C SER A 104 -5.03 -17.16 -21.38
N LYS A 105 -6.22 -17.10 -21.98
CA LYS A 105 -6.67 -15.97 -22.79
C LYS A 105 -7.67 -15.15 -22.00
N VAL A 106 -7.29 -13.94 -21.62
CA VAL A 106 -8.04 -13.12 -20.68
C VAL A 106 -8.63 -11.92 -21.40
N VAL A 107 -9.93 -11.66 -21.24
CA VAL A 107 -10.56 -10.40 -21.61
C VAL A 107 -10.62 -9.50 -20.38
N GLU A 108 -10.16 -8.26 -20.51
CA GLU A 108 -10.22 -7.22 -19.48
C GLU A 108 -10.93 -5.97 -20.04
N ALA A 109 -11.90 -5.43 -19.33
CA ALA A 109 -12.46 -4.11 -19.65
C ALA A 109 -13.00 -3.44 -18.38
N GLY A 110 -12.63 -2.22 -17.99
CA GLY A 110 -11.69 -1.31 -18.64
C GLY A 110 -10.21 -1.55 -18.31
N THR A 111 -9.30 -1.10 -19.19
CA THR A 111 -7.84 -1.10 -18.93
C THR A 111 -7.46 -0.18 -17.75
N GLY A 112 -8.09 1.00 -17.67
CA GLY A 112 -7.85 1.95 -16.58
C GLY A 112 -6.39 2.40 -16.51
N SER A 113 -5.78 2.29 -15.32
CA SER A 113 -4.35 2.60 -15.13
C SER A 113 -3.41 1.41 -15.36
N GLY A 114 -3.90 0.28 -15.90
CA GLY A 114 -3.08 -0.88 -16.24
C GLY A 114 -2.54 -1.71 -15.05
N ALA A 115 -2.94 -1.39 -13.81
CA ALA A 115 -2.47 -2.10 -12.61
C ALA A 115 -2.81 -3.59 -12.64
N LEU A 116 -4.07 -3.93 -12.95
CA LEU A 116 -4.51 -5.32 -13.09
C LEU A 116 -3.90 -5.96 -14.33
N THR A 117 -3.84 -5.25 -15.46
CA THR A 117 -3.21 -5.74 -16.70
C THR A 117 -1.78 -6.23 -16.47
N HIS A 118 -0.97 -5.53 -15.66
CA HIS A 118 0.39 -5.99 -15.30
C HIS A 118 0.37 -7.27 -14.44
N ALA A 119 -0.58 -7.39 -13.51
CA ALA A 119 -0.72 -8.59 -12.68
C ALA A 119 -1.17 -9.79 -13.53
N LEU A 120 -2.10 -9.56 -14.46
CA LEU A 120 -2.53 -10.53 -15.46
C LEU A 120 -1.38 -10.95 -16.36
N ALA A 121 -0.58 -10.01 -16.87
CA ALA A 121 0.54 -10.26 -17.78
C ALA A 121 1.53 -11.25 -17.18
N ARG A 122 1.82 -11.10 -15.88
CA ARG A 122 2.67 -12.05 -15.15
C ARG A 122 2.00 -13.41 -14.97
N ALA A 123 0.69 -13.46 -14.73
CA ALA A 123 -0.04 -14.71 -14.50
C ALA A 123 -0.19 -15.55 -15.79
N VAL A 124 -0.45 -14.90 -16.93
CA VAL A 124 -0.61 -15.57 -18.24
C VAL A 124 0.73 -15.94 -18.87
N GLY A 125 1.83 -15.31 -18.44
CA GLY A 125 3.18 -15.57 -18.97
C GLY A 125 3.29 -15.26 -20.46
N THR A 126 4.31 -15.83 -21.11
CA THR A 126 4.56 -15.64 -22.56
C THR A 126 3.65 -16.45 -23.46
N ASP A 127 2.99 -17.48 -22.91
CA ASP A 127 2.17 -18.42 -23.67
C ASP A 127 0.68 -18.05 -23.69
N GLY A 128 0.26 -17.12 -22.83
CA GLY A 128 -1.11 -16.60 -22.79
C GLY A 128 -1.26 -15.28 -23.51
N THR A 129 -2.46 -14.70 -23.46
CA THR A 129 -2.76 -13.43 -24.12
C THR A 129 -3.82 -12.66 -23.35
N ILE A 130 -3.65 -11.34 -23.25
CA ILE A 130 -4.60 -10.43 -22.62
C ILE A 130 -5.18 -9.52 -23.70
N PHE A 131 -6.50 -9.48 -23.76
CA PHE A 131 -7.26 -8.59 -24.61
C PHE A 131 -7.92 -7.55 -23.72
N THR A 132 -7.33 -6.36 -23.64
CA THR A 132 -7.80 -5.28 -22.77
C THR A 132 -8.46 -4.18 -23.60
N TYR A 133 -9.56 -3.62 -23.08
CA TYR A 133 -10.35 -2.61 -23.79
C TYR A 133 -10.45 -1.34 -22.95
N GLU A 134 -10.22 -0.19 -23.57
CA GLU A 134 -10.32 1.12 -22.91
C GLU A 134 -11.21 2.04 -23.75
N TYR A 135 -12.20 2.65 -23.11
CA TYR A 135 -13.15 3.56 -23.77
C TYR A 135 -12.57 4.96 -23.99
N HIS A 136 -11.69 5.42 -23.12
CA HIS A 136 -11.15 6.79 -23.19
C HIS A 136 -9.86 6.82 -24.01
N GLU A 137 -9.88 7.51 -25.15
CA GLU A 137 -8.78 7.57 -26.11
C GLU A 137 -7.43 7.92 -25.49
N ASP A 138 -7.34 8.99 -24.68
CA ASP A 138 -6.07 9.38 -24.05
C ASP A 138 -5.51 8.29 -23.13
N ARG A 139 -6.36 7.59 -22.37
CA ARG A 139 -5.93 6.50 -21.49
C ARG A 139 -5.50 5.30 -22.30
N HIS A 140 -6.21 5.01 -23.39
CA HIS A 140 -5.82 3.95 -24.32
C HIS A 140 -4.43 4.22 -24.90
N MET A 141 -4.17 5.42 -25.42
CA MET A 141 -2.86 5.78 -25.97
C MET A 141 -1.75 5.71 -24.92
N GLN A 142 -2.02 6.15 -23.68
CA GLN A 142 -1.09 6.03 -22.57
C GLN A 142 -0.79 4.57 -22.22
N ALA A 143 -1.81 3.73 -22.11
CA ALA A 143 -1.67 2.31 -21.80
C ALA A 143 -0.91 1.55 -22.89
N VAL A 144 -1.22 1.79 -24.17
CA VAL A 144 -0.48 1.20 -25.30
C VAL A 144 1.00 1.55 -25.25
N LYS A 145 1.31 2.83 -24.99
CA LYS A 145 2.69 3.28 -24.84
C LYS A 145 3.36 2.59 -23.65
N GLU A 146 2.70 2.56 -22.50
CA GLU A 146 3.22 1.93 -21.28
C GLU A 146 3.50 0.43 -21.49
N PHE A 147 2.56 -0.32 -22.06
CA PHE A 147 2.75 -1.75 -22.34
C PHE A 147 3.89 -2.00 -23.32
N LYS A 148 4.10 -1.09 -24.29
CA LYS A 148 5.24 -1.14 -25.19
C LYS A 148 6.56 -0.86 -24.48
N ASP A 149 6.61 0.21 -23.70
CA ASP A 149 7.80 0.62 -22.96
C ASP A 149 8.20 -0.45 -21.91
N HIS A 150 7.23 -1.23 -21.42
CA HIS A 150 7.44 -2.33 -20.46
C HIS A 150 7.70 -3.70 -21.10
N GLU A 151 7.76 -3.77 -22.44
CA GLU A 151 7.99 -4.99 -23.22
C GLU A 151 6.89 -6.04 -23.02
N LEU A 152 5.63 -5.61 -22.95
CA LEU A 152 4.46 -6.47 -22.76
C LEU A 152 3.54 -6.53 -23.99
N SER A 153 3.85 -5.81 -25.06
CA SER A 153 3.03 -5.75 -26.28
C SER A 153 2.82 -7.10 -26.97
N ASP A 154 3.72 -8.07 -26.78
CA ASP A 154 3.60 -9.40 -27.39
C ASP A 154 2.46 -10.23 -26.80
N ILE A 155 2.10 -9.96 -25.54
CA ILE A 155 1.05 -10.68 -24.81
C ILE A 155 -0.17 -9.82 -24.49
N ILE A 156 -0.11 -8.50 -24.70
CA ILE A 156 -1.22 -7.58 -24.45
C ILE A 156 -1.68 -6.93 -25.75
N THR A 157 -2.93 -7.20 -26.12
CA THR A 157 -3.66 -6.45 -27.15
C THR A 157 -4.58 -5.44 -26.47
N CYS A 158 -4.22 -4.17 -26.49
CA CYS A 158 -5.07 -3.08 -25.98
C CYS A 158 -5.87 -2.47 -27.13
N THR A 159 -7.18 -2.31 -26.96
CA THR A 159 -8.10 -1.79 -27.99
C THR A 159 -8.90 -0.61 -27.48
N HIS A 160 -8.93 0.50 -28.22
CA HIS A 160 -9.82 1.63 -27.94
C HIS A 160 -11.26 1.27 -28.32
N ARG A 161 -12.16 1.13 -27.34
CA ARG A 161 -13.54 0.68 -27.59
C ARG A 161 -14.52 0.94 -26.46
N ASN A 162 -15.77 1.24 -26.81
CA ASN A 162 -16.90 1.12 -25.90
C ASN A 162 -17.48 -0.30 -25.95
N VAL A 163 -17.00 -1.19 -25.08
CA VAL A 163 -17.44 -2.60 -25.09
C VAL A 163 -18.93 -2.81 -24.77
N CYS A 164 -19.60 -1.81 -24.17
CA CYS A 164 -21.04 -1.88 -23.89
C CYS A 164 -21.88 -1.66 -25.15
N GLU A 165 -21.37 -0.90 -26.13
CA GLU A 165 -22.06 -0.58 -27.38
C GLU A 165 -21.52 -1.43 -28.53
N ASP A 166 -20.21 -1.43 -28.70
CA ASP A 166 -19.50 -2.01 -29.85
C ASP A 166 -19.00 -3.45 -29.63
N GLY A 167 -19.13 -3.96 -28.40
CA GLY A 167 -18.69 -5.31 -28.04
C GLY A 167 -17.18 -5.53 -28.06
N PHE A 168 -16.76 -6.78 -28.22
CA PHE A 168 -15.35 -7.21 -28.02
C PHE A 168 -14.67 -7.70 -29.31
N GLN A 169 -15.31 -7.59 -30.47
CA GLN A 169 -14.83 -8.23 -31.69
C GLN A 169 -13.57 -7.56 -32.26
N ILE A 170 -12.52 -8.35 -32.49
CA ILE A 170 -11.30 -7.93 -33.18
C ILE A 170 -11.10 -8.84 -34.41
N GLU A 171 -10.08 -8.57 -35.23
CA GLU A 171 -9.85 -9.31 -36.48
C GLU A 171 -9.63 -10.82 -36.27
N LYS A 172 -9.06 -11.21 -35.13
CA LYS A 172 -8.76 -12.60 -34.78
C LYS A 172 -9.68 -13.10 -33.67
N PRO A 173 -10.04 -14.41 -33.65
CA PRO A 173 -10.77 -14.99 -32.54
C PRO A 173 -10.04 -14.81 -31.21
N THR A 174 -10.75 -14.30 -30.20
CA THR A 174 -10.22 -14.09 -28.84
C THR A 174 -10.17 -15.41 -28.09
N LEU A 175 -11.25 -16.20 -28.13
CA LEU A 175 -11.38 -17.49 -27.43
C LEU A 175 -10.95 -17.42 -25.95
N ALA A 176 -11.51 -16.46 -25.21
CA ALA A 176 -11.20 -16.19 -23.82
C ALA A 176 -11.63 -17.34 -22.90
N THR A 177 -10.74 -17.70 -21.97
CA THR A 177 -11.00 -18.65 -20.88
C THR A 177 -11.31 -17.93 -19.56
N ALA A 178 -10.94 -16.65 -19.45
CA ALA A 178 -11.28 -15.78 -18.33
C ALA A 178 -11.71 -14.39 -18.79
N VAL A 179 -12.64 -13.78 -18.07
CA VAL A 179 -13.16 -12.43 -18.33
C VAL A 179 -13.17 -11.62 -17.04
N PHE A 180 -12.67 -10.40 -17.08
CA PHE A 180 -12.74 -9.44 -16.00
C PHE A 180 -13.38 -8.13 -16.49
N LEU A 181 -14.46 -7.70 -15.82
CA LEU A 181 -15.19 -6.49 -16.15
C LEU A 181 -15.16 -5.49 -14.97
N ASP A 182 -14.37 -4.42 -15.10
CA ASP A 182 -14.42 -3.21 -14.29
C ASP A 182 -15.02 -2.06 -15.13
N LEU A 183 -16.35 -2.02 -15.16
CA LEU A 183 -17.15 -1.10 -15.97
C LEU A 183 -18.26 -0.47 -15.11
N PRO A 184 -18.76 0.73 -15.47
CA PRO A 184 -19.93 1.29 -14.80
C PRO A 184 -21.21 0.45 -14.97
N ALA A 185 -21.32 -0.28 -16.09
CA ALA A 185 -22.48 -1.10 -16.44
C ALA A 185 -22.05 -2.45 -17.05
N PRO A 186 -21.46 -3.38 -16.27
CA PRO A 186 -21.00 -4.66 -16.80
C PRO A 186 -22.15 -5.49 -17.40
N TRP A 187 -23.38 -5.33 -16.90
CA TRP A 187 -24.58 -6.00 -17.42
C TRP A 187 -24.92 -5.64 -18.88
N THR A 188 -24.43 -4.52 -19.43
CA THR A 188 -24.60 -4.22 -20.86
C THR A 188 -23.50 -4.82 -21.72
N ALA A 189 -22.33 -5.11 -21.13
CA ALA A 189 -21.21 -5.74 -21.84
C ALA A 189 -21.30 -7.27 -21.85
N ILE A 190 -21.92 -7.89 -20.84
CA ILE A 190 -22.06 -9.36 -20.77
C ILE A 190 -22.72 -9.96 -22.02
N PRO A 191 -23.85 -9.44 -22.55
CA PRO A 191 -24.44 -9.97 -23.77
C PRO A 191 -23.49 -9.91 -24.97
N LYS A 192 -22.64 -8.88 -25.02
CA LYS A 192 -21.66 -8.66 -26.10
C LYS A 192 -20.53 -9.70 -26.11
N LEU A 193 -20.29 -10.41 -25.01
CA LEU A 193 -19.33 -11.52 -24.99
C LEU A 193 -19.78 -12.71 -25.85
N PHE A 194 -21.08 -12.83 -26.15
CA PHE A 194 -21.61 -13.90 -26.98
C PHE A 194 -21.62 -13.55 -28.49
N GLU A 195 -21.22 -12.33 -28.84
CA GLU A 195 -21.14 -11.87 -30.23
C GLU A 195 -19.80 -12.30 -30.85
N GLY A 196 -19.82 -13.32 -31.70
CA GLY A 196 -18.63 -13.83 -32.39
C GLY A 196 -17.78 -14.79 -31.55
N GLU A 197 -16.51 -14.97 -31.92
CA GLU A 197 -15.59 -15.92 -31.28
C GLU A 197 -14.81 -15.30 -30.11
N ILE A 198 -15.55 -14.68 -29.17
CA ILE A 198 -14.96 -14.02 -28.01
C ILE A 198 -14.68 -15.00 -26.88
N LEU A 199 -15.68 -15.78 -26.48
CA LEU A 199 -15.55 -16.77 -25.40
C LEU A 199 -15.13 -18.13 -25.98
N ASN A 200 -14.23 -18.84 -25.28
CA ASN A 200 -13.93 -20.22 -25.64
C ASN A 200 -15.08 -21.13 -25.19
N ARG A 201 -16.00 -21.44 -26.11
CA ARG A 201 -17.18 -22.26 -25.81
C ARG A 201 -16.87 -23.77 -25.68
N LYS A 202 -15.64 -24.21 -25.96
CA LYS A 202 -15.20 -25.60 -25.80
C LYS A 202 -14.75 -25.93 -24.38
N GLU A 203 -14.53 -24.89 -23.57
CA GLU A 203 -14.02 -24.99 -22.21
C GLU A 203 -14.92 -24.20 -21.26
N ALA A 204 -14.73 -24.40 -19.97
CA ALA A 204 -15.36 -23.55 -18.97
C ALA A 204 -14.74 -22.14 -19.02
N VAL A 205 -15.58 -21.10 -19.05
CA VAL A 205 -15.13 -19.70 -19.00
C VAL A 205 -15.50 -19.09 -17.67
N HIS A 206 -14.51 -18.53 -16.97
CA HIS A 206 -14.71 -17.84 -15.71
C HIS A 206 -14.87 -16.34 -15.93
N ILE A 207 -15.81 -15.71 -15.23
CA ILE A 207 -16.00 -14.25 -15.26
C ILE A 207 -15.98 -13.65 -13.86
N CYS A 208 -15.39 -12.45 -13.73
CA CYS A 208 -15.51 -11.61 -12.55
C CYS A 208 -15.95 -10.20 -12.96
N CYS A 209 -17.02 -9.69 -12.36
CA CYS A 209 -17.44 -8.30 -12.49
C CYS A 209 -17.12 -7.53 -11.21
N PHE A 210 -16.40 -6.42 -11.35
CA PHE A 210 -15.98 -5.52 -10.28
C PHE A 210 -16.96 -4.35 -10.21
N SER A 211 -17.72 -4.21 -9.12
CA SER A 211 -18.74 -3.15 -9.01
C SER A 211 -18.80 -2.54 -7.60
N PRO A 212 -18.72 -1.20 -7.47
CA PRO A 212 -18.72 -0.57 -6.15
C PRO A 212 -20.08 -0.61 -5.46
N CYS A 213 -21.19 -0.59 -6.21
CA CYS A 213 -22.55 -0.51 -5.66
C CYS A 213 -23.30 -1.85 -5.73
N ILE A 214 -24.12 -2.14 -4.72
CA ILE A 214 -24.85 -3.42 -4.63
C ILE A 214 -25.97 -3.53 -5.69
N GLU A 215 -26.51 -2.40 -6.15
CA GLU A 215 -27.51 -2.36 -7.22
C GLU A 215 -26.90 -2.74 -8.58
N GLN A 216 -25.62 -2.43 -8.78
CA GLN A 216 -24.87 -2.88 -9.96
C GLN A 216 -24.68 -4.40 -9.92
N VAL A 217 -24.36 -4.96 -8.75
CA VAL A 217 -24.29 -6.41 -8.54
C VAL A 217 -25.62 -7.06 -8.89
N SER A 218 -26.75 -6.54 -8.39
CA SER A 218 -28.08 -7.10 -8.66
C SER A 218 -28.40 -7.18 -10.16
N LYS A 219 -28.11 -6.11 -10.92
CA LYS A 219 -28.29 -6.10 -12.38
C LYS A 219 -27.37 -7.09 -13.09
N THR A 220 -26.12 -7.19 -12.62
CA THR A 220 -25.11 -8.09 -13.18
C THR A 220 -25.51 -9.55 -13.00
N VAL A 221 -25.91 -9.94 -11.79
CA VAL A 221 -26.38 -11.30 -11.48
C VAL A 221 -27.52 -11.70 -12.40
N LYS A 222 -28.52 -10.82 -12.55
CA LYS A 222 -29.67 -11.08 -13.43
C LYS A 222 -29.25 -11.39 -14.88
N VAL A 223 -28.36 -10.58 -15.45
CA VAL A 223 -27.91 -10.79 -16.84
C VAL A 223 -27.01 -12.02 -16.98
N LEU A 224 -26.18 -12.32 -15.98
CA LEU A 224 -25.41 -13.56 -15.94
C LEU A 224 -26.33 -14.79 -15.98
N GLU A 225 -27.38 -14.81 -15.18
CA GLU A 225 -28.40 -15.88 -15.18
C GLU A 225 -29.09 -16.01 -16.54
N GLU A 226 -29.53 -14.89 -17.14
CA GLU A 226 -30.19 -14.84 -18.45
C GLU A 226 -29.31 -15.41 -19.58
N HIS A 227 -27.98 -15.33 -19.44
CA HIS A 227 -27.02 -15.80 -20.43
C HIS A 227 -26.39 -17.17 -20.08
N GLY A 228 -26.97 -17.88 -19.11
CA GLY A 228 -26.60 -19.26 -18.80
C GLY A 228 -25.31 -19.42 -18.00
N PHE A 229 -24.81 -18.35 -17.38
CA PHE A 229 -23.77 -18.48 -16.37
C PHE A 229 -24.33 -19.20 -15.13
N GLN A 230 -23.47 -19.98 -14.49
CA GLN A 230 -23.74 -20.82 -13.33
C GLN A 230 -22.78 -20.45 -12.19
N SER A 231 -23.01 -21.02 -11.00
CA SER A 231 -22.16 -20.80 -9.82
C SER A 231 -21.91 -19.33 -9.52
N ILE A 232 -22.95 -18.49 -9.69
CA ILE A 232 -22.85 -17.05 -9.47
C ILE A 232 -22.70 -16.80 -7.97
N GLU A 233 -21.62 -16.12 -7.59
CA GLU A 233 -21.32 -15.79 -6.21
C GLU A 233 -20.69 -14.40 -6.14
N MET A 234 -21.16 -13.58 -5.19
CA MET A 234 -20.56 -12.29 -4.90
C MET A 234 -19.82 -12.35 -3.57
N VAL A 235 -18.61 -11.80 -3.55
CA VAL A 235 -17.79 -11.62 -2.35
C VAL A 235 -17.18 -10.22 -2.29
N GLU A 236 -16.70 -9.84 -1.12
CA GLU A 236 -15.79 -8.71 -0.93
C GLU A 236 -14.49 -9.20 -0.28
N ASN A 237 -13.38 -8.50 -0.55
CA ASN A 237 -12.10 -8.81 0.09
C ASN A 237 -11.65 -7.66 1.00
N GLN A 238 -11.33 -7.98 2.25
CA GLN A 238 -10.90 -7.03 3.27
C GLN A 238 -9.47 -7.35 3.71
N ALA A 239 -8.51 -6.57 3.22
CA ALA A 239 -7.11 -6.69 3.61
C ALA A 239 -6.72 -5.54 4.56
N LYS A 240 -6.01 -5.88 5.63
CA LYS A 240 -5.52 -4.93 6.64
C LYS A 240 -4.02 -5.10 6.80
N ARG A 241 -3.25 -4.03 6.67
CA ARG A 241 -1.82 -4.06 7.00
C ARG A 241 -1.64 -3.76 8.50
N TRP A 242 -0.81 -4.58 9.14
CA TRP A 242 -0.40 -4.40 10.53
C TRP A 242 1.08 -4.02 10.58
N GLU A 243 1.39 -3.05 11.43
CA GLU A 243 2.74 -2.64 11.75
C GLU A 243 3.13 -3.22 13.11
N GLY A 244 4.34 -3.77 13.20
CA GLY A 244 4.93 -4.17 14.47
C GLY A 244 5.47 -2.93 15.17
N HIS A 245 5.01 -2.71 16.40
CA HIS A 245 5.44 -1.64 17.29
C HIS A 245 5.75 -2.21 18.66
N GLU A 246 6.35 -1.41 19.51
CA GLU A 246 6.63 -1.70 20.90
C GLU A 246 5.94 -0.68 21.79
N SER A 247 5.14 -1.16 22.74
CA SER A 247 4.53 -0.32 23.76
C SER A 247 5.36 -0.35 25.03
N MET A 248 5.66 0.83 25.58
CA MET A 248 6.35 0.96 26.86
C MET A 248 5.51 0.29 27.96
N VAL A 249 6.11 -0.67 28.66
CA VAL A 249 5.53 -1.31 29.84
C VAL A 249 5.63 -0.33 31.00
N ARG A 250 4.48 -0.03 31.62
CA ARG A 250 4.40 0.85 32.79
C ARG A 250 3.84 0.06 33.95
N SER A 251 4.61 -0.06 35.02
CA SER A 251 4.18 -0.80 36.21
C SER A 251 3.38 0.07 37.17
N VAL A 252 2.51 -0.57 37.95
CA VAL A 252 1.77 0.10 39.02
C VAL A 252 2.73 0.60 40.11
N ASP A 253 3.78 -0.16 40.41
CA ASP A 253 4.78 0.21 41.43
C ASP A 253 5.53 1.50 41.05
N GLU A 254 5.96 1.64 39.79
CA GLU A 254 6.56 2.89 39.30
C GLU A 254 5.60 4.07 39.47
N ALA A 255 4.31 3.88 39.13
CA ALA A 255 3.29 4.91 39.32
C ALA A 255 3.10 5.29 40.79
N LEU A 256 3.11 4.30 41.70
CA LEU A 256 3.04 4.53 43.15
C LEU A 256 4.24 5.28 43.69
N ASP A 257 5.44 5.01 43.18
CA ASP A 257 6.66 5.72 43.58
C ASP A 257 6.64 7.18 43.13
N VAL A 258 6.09 7.48 41.95
CA VAL A 258 5.82 8.87 41.53
C VAL A 258 4.91 9.57 42.52
N LEU A 259 3.80 8.93 42.91
CA LEU A 259 2.83 9.51 43.83
C LEU A 259 3.41 9.74 45.23
N ARG A 260 4.22 8.79 45.71
CA ARG A 260 4.95 8.92 46.99
C ARG A 260 5.90 10.10 46.95
N ASP A 261 6.65 10.27 45.88
CA ASP A 261 7.58 11.38 45.71
C ASP A 261 6.84 12.74 45.65
N VAL A 262 5.77 12.85 44.86
CA VAL A 262 4.94 14.06 44.80
C VAL A 262 4.40 14.43 46.19
N ARG A 263 3.92 13.44 46.95
CA ARG A 263 3.42 13.64 48.32
C ARG A 263 4.54 14.11 49.26
N LYS A 264 5.73 13.50 49.18
CA LYS A 264 6.92 13.92 49.95
C LYS A 264 7.28 15.38 49.65
N ARG A 265 7.35 15.78 48.37
CA ARG A 265 7.63 17.17 47.99
C ARG A 265 6.59 18.15 48.47
N ARG A 266 5.30 17.81 48.38
CA ARG A 266 4.22 18.65 48.91
C ARG A 266 4.40 18.88 50.41
N ASN A 267 4.66 17.82 51.16
CA ASN A 267 4.88 17.90 52.60
C ASN A 267 6.13 18.73 52.95
N MET A 268 7.27 18.49 52.27
CA MET A 268 8.48 19.31 52.45
C MET A 268 8.23 20.79 52.11
N GLY A 269 7.46 21.07 51.06
CA GLY A 269 7.07 22.44 50.70
C GLY A 269 6.21 23.11 51.78
N ILE A 270 5.29 22.38 52.40
CA ILE A 270 4.49 22.87 53.54
C ILE A 270 5.37 23.13 54.76
N GLU A 271 6.26 22.19 55.10
CA GLU A 271 7.21 22.35 56.21
C GLU A 271 8.15 23.54 56.00
N ARG A 272 8.69 23.72 54.78
CA ARG A 272 9.53 24.88 54.44
C ARG A 272 8.77 26.19 54.60
N ARG A 273 7.48 26.26 54.25
CA ARG A 273 6.64 27.46 54.46
C ARG A 273 6.36 27.71 55.94
N LYS A 274 5.99 26.67 56.70
CA LYS A 274 5.76 26.78 58.15
C LYS A 274 7.02 27.25 58.87
N ARG A 275 8.18 26.71 58.51
CA ARG A 275 9.47 27.07 59.11
C ARG A 275 9.93 28.46 58.68
N LYS A 276 9.73 28.87 57.43
CA LYS A 276 9.95 30.28 57.00
C LYS A 276 9.09 31.26 57.81
N ARG A 277 7.83 30.91 58.08
CA ARG A 277 6.93 31.72 58.90
C ARG A 277 7.40 31.80 60.36
N LEU A 278 7.80 30.68 60.96
CA LEU A 278 8.39 30.64 62.30
C LEU A 278 9.69 31.47 62.38
N VAL A 279 10.58 31.36 61.38
CA VAL A 279 11.81 32.16 61.33
C VAL A 279 11.48 33.64 61.22
N SER A 280 10.52 34.05 60.37
CA SER A 280 10.10 35.46 60.30
C SER A 280 9.42 35.97 61.58
N GLU A 281 8.79 35.09 62.36
CA GLU A 281 8.18 35.43 63.67
C GLU A 281 9.24 35.54 64.79
N VAL A 282 10.39 34.84 64.67
CA VAL A 282 11.51 34.85 65.63
C VAL A 282 12.59 35.90 65.26
N GLU A 283 12.56 36.46 64.05
CA GLU A 283 13.51 37.43 63.49
C GLU A 283 13.53 38.82 64.16
N ALA A 284 12.96 38.98 65.36
CA ALA A 284 13.04 40.22 66.12
C ALA A 284 14.33 40.39 66.95
N GLU A 285 15.06 39.33 67.35
CA GLU A 285 16.16 39.48 68.35
C GLU A 285 17.40 38.54 68.23
N GLN A 286 17.69 37.84 67.11
CA GLN A 286 18.79 36.84 67.07
C GLN A 286 19.88 37.00 65.99
N SER A 287 21.08 36.44 66.26
CA SER A 287 22.35 36.58 65.52
C SER A 287 22.39 35.83 64.16
N GLU A 288 23.28 36.22 63.24
CA GLU A 288 23.42 35.60 61.90
C GLU A 288 23.84 34.11 61.93
N GLU A 289 24.53 33.65 62.97
CA GLU A 289 24.89 32.24 63.11
C GLU A 289 23.68 31.36 63.45
N ASP A 290 22.77 31.85 64.29
CA ASP A 290 21.52 31.16 64.64
C ASP A 290 20.58 31.06 63.43
N LYS A 291 20.55 32.08 62.57
CA LYS A 291 19.81 32.08 61.30
C LYS A 291 20.31 30.99 60.34
N LYS A 292 21.60 30.66 60.37
CA LYS A 292 22.20 29.62 59.53
C LYS A 292 21.84 28.20 60.00
N LEU A 293 21.85 27.97 61.32
CA LEU A 293 21.39 26.73 61.95
C LEU A 293 19.89 26.48 61.73
N LEU A 294 19.07 27.54 61.74
CA LEU A 294 17.62 27.46 61.48
C LEU A 294 17.28 27.14 60.01
N ARG A 295 18.11 27.59 59.06
CA ARG A 295 17.93 27.38 57.61
C ARG A 295 18.23 25.95 57.16
N GLY A 296 19.16 25.25 57.83
CA GLY A 296 19.52 23.84 57.56
C GLY A 296 19.98 23.58 56.11
N ASP A 297 20.20 22.30 55.74
CA ASP A 297 20.68 21.88 54.41
C ASP A 297 19.57 21.84 53.33
N TYR A 298 18.52 22.67 53.50
CA TYR A 298 17.28 22.64 52.72
C TYR A 298 17.30 23.52 51.47
N ASP A 299 18.44 24.13 51.16
CA ASP A 299 18.67 24.87 49.91
C ASP A 299 19.23 23.99 48.80
N ASN A 300 19.51 22.71 49.07
CA ASN A 300 19.80 21.75 48.00
C ASN A 300 18.56 21.60 47.09
N PRO A 301 18.70 21.83 45.77
CA PRO A 301 17.59 21.65 44.85
C PRO A 301 17.13 20.19 44.91
N VAL A 302 15.81 19.98 44.91
CA VAL A 302 15.23 18.64 44.83
C VAL A 302 15.54 18.07 43.45
N VAL A 303 16.63 17.31 43.34
CA VAL A 303 17.02 16.60 42.11
C VAL A 303 16.30 15.26 42.07
N TYR A 304 14.99 15.30 41.83
CA TYR A 304 14.32 14.12 41.29
C TYR A 304 13.54 14.53 40.06
N ASN A 305 14.08 14.16 38.91
CA ASN A 305 13.37 14.18 37.64
C ASN A 305 13.76 12.91 36.90
N PRO A 306 13.13 11.76 37.22
CA PRO A 306 13.52 10.48 36.65
C PRO A 306 13.28 10.41 35.13
N TRP A 307 12.59 11.40 34.52
CA TRP A 307 12.30 11.45 33.09
C TRP A 307 12.92 12.65 32.36
N GLY A 308 13.76 13.47 33.02
CA GLY A 308 14.24 14.72 32.42
C GLY A 308 13.12 15.71 32.10
N LYS A 309 13.43 16.96 31.76
CA LYS A 309 12.40 17.91 31.28
C LYS A 309 12.41 17.82 29.75
N GLY A 310 11.35 17.24 29.18
CA GLY A 310 11.04 17.40 27.76
C GLY A 310 11.77 16.47 26.79
N GLU A 311 12.42 15.41 27.24
CA GLU A 311 12.96 14.40 26.33
C GLU A 311 11.85 13.44 25.88
N ARG A 312 11.68 13.30 24.56
CA ARG A 312 10.80 12.29 23.98
C ARG A 312 11.50 10.94 24.05
N VAL A 313 10.96 10.02 24.84
CA VAL A 313 11.37 8.62 24.82
C VAL A 313 11.07 8.06 23.43
N LYS A 314 12.08 7.49 22.78
CA LYS A 314 11.90 6.78 21.52
C LYS A 314 11.44 5.36 21.78
N GLU A 315 10.64 4.84 20.87
CA GLU A 315 10.30 3.42 20.88
C GLU A 315 11.56 2.55 20.82
N GLY A 316 11.63 1.51 21.66
CA GLY A 316 12.79 0.64 21.79
C GLY A 316 13.97 1.22 22.57
N ASP A 317 13.79 2.33 23.30
CA ASP A 317 14.84 2.91 24.15
C ASP A 317 15.22 1.95 25.31
N ASP A 318 16.50 1.58 25.38
CA ASP A 318 17.07 0.63 26.36
C ASP A 318 16.83 1.04 27.83
N GLY A 319 16.53 2.32 28.10
CA GLY A 319 16.19 2.81 29.42
C GLY A 319 14.82 2.34 29.94
N TYR A 320 14.01 1.69 29.10
CA TYR A 320 12.64 1.30 29.42
C TYR A 320 12.36 -0.16 29.07
N LYS A 321 11.30 -0.70 29.66
CA LYS A 321 10.78 -2.02 29.30
C LYS A 321 9.73 -1.86 28.19
N TRP A 322 9.78 -2.76 27.22
CA TRP A 322 8.92 -2.73 26.04
C TRP A 322 8.17 -4.06 25.89
N ALA A 323 6.96 -3.99 25.34
CA ALA A 323 6.18 -5.16 24.97
C ALA A 323 5.79 -5.06 23.48
N PRO A 324 5.95 -6.15 22.70
CA PRO A 324 5.57 -6.14 21.29
C PRO A 324 4.06 -6.01 21.14
N VAL A 325 3.64 -5.11 20.25
CA VAL A 325 2.25 -4.85 19.91
C VAL A 325 2.11 -4.70 18.40
N SER A 326 0.89 -4.87 17.88
CA SER A 326 0.58 -4.62 16.48
C SER A 326 -0.42 -3.49 16.38
N THR A 327 -0.14 -2.51 15.52
CA THR A 327 -1.10 -1.46 15.19
C THR A 327 -1.52 -1.58 13.74
N ILE A 328 -2.80 -1.36 13.48
CA ILE A 328 -3.32 -1.31 12.12
C ILE A 328 -2.84 -0.03 11.42
N GLU A 329 -2.72 -0.07 10.10
CA GLU A 329 -2.48 1.14 9.31
C GLU A 329 -3.56 2.21 9.57
N PRO A 330 -3.19 3.51 9.59
CA PRO A 330 -4.10 4.58 9.99
C PRO A 330 -5.25 4.79 9.01
N GLU A 331 -5.05 4.48 7.72
CA GLU A 331 -6.06 4.60 6.69
C GLU A 331 -6.33 3.21 6.08
N ILE A 332 -7.54 2.69 6.33
CA ILE A 332 -7.97 1.38 5.87
C ILE A 332 -8.90 1.58 4.68
N LYS A 333 -8.66 0.82 3.61
CA LYS A 333 -9.59 0.73 2.48
C LYS A 333 -10.74 -0.18 2.88
N ASN A 334 -11.76 0.41 3.52
CA ASN A 334 -12.91 -0.33 4.04
C ASN A 334 -13.80 -0.92 2.95
N HIS A 335 -13.74 -0.39 1.72
CA HIS A 335 -14.44 -0.93 0.56
C HIS A 335 -13.69 -0.56 -0.71
N THR A 336 -13.44 -1.54 -1.56
CA THR A 336 -12.94 -1.34 -2.92
C THR A 336 -14.10 -1.51 -3.90
N SER A 337 -14.58 -2.75 -4.05
CA SER A 337 -15.80 -3.13 -4.77
C SER A 337 -16.27 -4.52 -4.34
N TYR A 338 -17.51 -4.83 -4.71
CA TYR A 338 -18.00 -6.21 -4.75
C TYR A 338 -17.44 -6.94 -5.98
N LEU A 339 -17.08 -8.20 -5.78
CA LEU A 339 -16.55 -9.10 -6.79
C LEU A 339 -17.59 -10.18 -7.09
N THR A 340 -18.26 -10.07 -8.24
CA THR A 340 -19.27 -11.05 -8.68
C THR A 340 -18.61 -12.04 -9.64
N PHE A 341 -18.41 -13.27 -9.17
CA PHE A 341 -17.88 -14.37 -9.96
C PHE A 341 -18.99 -15.21 -10.56
N ALA A 342 -18.76 -15.75 -11.75
CA ALA A 342 -19.61 -16.77 -12.34
C ALA A 342 -18.82 -17.66 -13.30
N LEU A 343 -19.43 -18.78 -13.69
CA LEU A 343 -18.86 -19.78 -14.59
C LEU A 343 -19.82 -20.03 -15.75
N LEU A 344 -19.34 -19.90 -16.98
CA LEU A 344 -20.07 -20.36 -18.16
C LEU A 344 -19.57 -21.78 -18.50
N PRO A 345 -20.43 -22.81 -18.43
CA PRO A 345 -20.02 -24.16 -18.79
C PRO A 345 -19.68 -24.25 -20.30
N PRO A 346 -18.81 -25.21 -20.67
CA PRO A 346 -18.59 -25.53 -22.08
C PRO A 346 -19.92 -25.95 -22.74
N LEU A 347 -20.04 -25.71 -24.04
CA LEU A 347 -21.11 -26.31 -24.82
C LEU A 347 -20.98 -27.83 -24.74
N GLN A 348 -22.08 -28.50 -24.40
CA GLN A 348 -22.18 -29.95 -24.54
C GLN A 348 -22.41 -30.23 -26.03
N ASP A 349 -21.50 -31.00 -26.64
CA ASP A 349 -21.62 -31.46 -28.03
C ASP A 349 -22.90 -32.26 -28.28
#